data_AF-A0A432RFC7-F1
#
_entry.id   AF-A0A432RFC7-F1
#
_cell.length_a   1.000
_cell.length_b   1.000
_cell.length_c   1.000
_cell.angle_alpha   90.00
_cell.angle_beta   90.00
_cell.angle_gamma   90.00
#
_symmetry.space_group_name_H-M   'P 1'
#
loop_
_entity.id
_entity.type
_entity.pdbx_description
1 polymer ?
#
loop_
_entity_poly.entity_id
_entity_poly.type
_entity_poly.pdbx_seq_one_letter_code
_entity_poly.pdbx_strand_id
1 'polypeptide(L)' 'AGGIVDGSTAADIEGARDALKRADAGTYLREHGGIFITGPTNTNVMDIVIAIVR' A
#
# COMPACT_ATOMS: atom_id res chain seq x y z
N ALA A 1 -2.97 -6.92 6.24
CA ALA A 1 -1.62 -6.50 5.80
C ALA A 1 -1.79 -5.38 4.76
N GLY A 2 -0.84 -4.44 4.71
CA GLY A 2 -0.96 -3.13 4.06
C GLY A 2 -0.20 -3.02 2.72
N GLY A 3 0.62 -1.97 2.57
CA GLY A 3 1.42 -1.72 1.37
C GLY A 3 2.89 -1.41 1.66
N ILE A 4 3.75 -1.73 0.70
CA ILE A 4 5.17 -1.35 0.65
C ILE A 4 5.35 -0.54 -0.63
N VAL A 5 5.84 0.69 -0.50
CA VAL A 5 5.94 1.65 -1.60
C VAL A 5 7.31 2.32 -1.61
N ASP A 6 7.71 2.82 -2.77
CA ASP A 6 8.88 3.68 -2.97
C ASP A 6 8.54 4.87 -3.89
N GLY A 7 9.56 5.66 -4.24
CA GLY A 7 9.40 6.85 -5.07
C GLY A 7 8.88 6.59 -6.50
N SER A 8 8.83 5.32 -6.94
CA SER A 8 8.33 4.93 -8.25
C SER A 8 6.90 4.37 -8.22
N THR A 9 6.36 4.05 -7.03
CA THR A 9 5.08 3.33 -6.92
C THR A 9 3.87 4.15 -7.40
N ALA A 10 3.87 5.46 -7.16
CA ALA A 10 2.82 6.36 -7.65
C ALA A 10 3.13 6.88 -9.07
N ALA A 11 3.39 5.95 -10.01
CA ALA A 11 3.75 6.28 -11.38
C ALA A 11 2.61 7.00 -12.13
N ASP A 12 1.36 6.61 -11.87
CA ASP A 12 0.16 7.32 -12.29
C ASP A 12 -0.48 8.02 -11.08
N ILE A 13 -0.22 9.32 -10.96
CA ILE A 13 -0.70 10.16 -9.85
C ILE A 13 -2.23 10.30 -9.89
N GLU A 14 -2.83 10.41 -11.08
CA GLU A 14 -4.28 10.59 -11.17
C GLU A 14 -5.01 9.28 -10.86
N GLY A 15 -4.49 8.14 -11.33
CA GLY A 15 -4.97 6.82 -10.92
C GLY A 15 -4.87 6.58 -9.42
N ALA A 16 -3.75 6.97 -8.79
CA ALA A 16 -3.58 6.86 -7.34
C ALA A 16 -4.60 7.71 -6.57
N ARG A 17 -4.82 8.95 -7.01
CA ARG A 17 -5.79 9.88 -6.40
C ARG A 17 -7.21 9.36 -6.52
N ASP A 18 -7.57 8.84 -7.67
CA ASP A 18 -8.88 8.28 -7.94
C ASP A 18 -9.15 7.03 -7.09
N ALA A 19 -8.16 6.13 -6.98
CA ALA A 19 -8.21 4.99 -6.06
C ALA A 19 -8.41 5.43 -4.60
N LEU A 20 -7.70 6.47 -4.14
CA LEU A 20 -7.88 7.02 -2.79
C LEU A 20 -9.29 7.59 -2.59
N LYS A 21 -9.82 8.37 -3.55
CA LYS A 21 -11.18 8.93 -3.49
C LYS A 21 -12.26 7.85 -3.39
N ARG A 22 -12.04 6.70 -4.01
CA ARG A 22 -12.94 5.54 -3.97
C ARG A 22 -12.72 4.60 -2.78
N ALA A 23 -11.77 4.90 -1.89
CA ALA A 23 -11.32 3.99 -0.83
C ALA A 23 -10.85 2.62 -1.37
N ASP A 24 -10.23 2.61 -2.55
CA ASP A 24 -9.80 1.43 -3.31
C ASP A 24 -8.26 1.38 -3.50
N ALA A 25 -7.52 1.81 -2.48
CA ALA A 25 -6.05 1.75 -2.50
C ALA A 25 -5.53 0.31 -2.68
N GLY A 26 -6.26 -0.70 -2.23
CA GLY A 26 -5.86 -2.10 -2.33
C GLY A 26 -5.75 -2.62 -3.77
N THR A 27 -6.63 -2.17 -4.67
CA THR A 27 -6.56 -2.52 -6.10
C THR A 27 -5.35 -1.84 -6.75
N TYR A 28 -5.20 -0.53 -6.56
CA TYR A 28 -4.07 0.22 -7.09
C TYR A 28 -2.71 -0.37 -6.64
N LEU A 29 -2.55 -0.65 -5.34
CA LEU A 29 -1.33 -1.23 -4.80
C LEU A 29 -1.05 -2.63 -5.39
N ARG A 30 -2.07 -3.44 -5.68
CA ARG A 30 -1.87 -4.74 -6.31
C ARG A 30 -1.39 -4.61 -7.76
N GLU A 31 -1.96 -3.68 -8.52
CA GLU A 31 -1.58 -3.42 -9.91
C GLU A 31 -0.15 -2.86 -10.02
N HIS A 32 0.29 -2.09 -9.03
CA HIS A 32 1.61 -1.46 -9.00
C HIS A 32 2.65 -2.24 -8.15
N GLY A 33 2.35 -3.48 -7.76
CA GLY A 33 3.28 -4.35 -7.01
C GLY A 33 3.57 -3.91 -5.57
N GLY A 34 2.82 -2.93 -5.04
CA GLY A 34 2.99 -2.40 -3.68
C GLY A 34 2.12 -3.08 -2.61
N ILE A 35 1.32 -4.09 -2.94
CA ILE A 35 0.50 -4.80 -1.95
C ILE A 35 1.37 -5.73 -1.10
N PHE A 36 1.22 -5.66 0.22
CA PHE A 36 1.92 -6.53 1.16
C PHE A 36 0.96 -7.49 1.85
N ILE A 37 1.18 -8.79 1.71
CA ILE A 37 0.31 -9.85 2.21
C ILE A 37 1.09 -10.77 3.14
N THR A 38 0.68 -10.86 4.41
CA THR A 38 1.33 -11.70 5.43
C THR A 38 0.68 -13.08 5.60
N GLY A 39 -0.55 -13.26 5.10
CA GLY A 39 -1.43 -14.34 5.55
C GLY A 39 -1.93 -14.13 6.99
N PRO A 40 -2.55 -15.16 7.61
CA PRO A 40 -2.98 -15.13 9.00
C PRO A 40 -1.80 -14.96 9.96
N THR A 41 -1.81 -13.91 10.77
CA THR A 41 -0.72 -13.61 11.74
C THR A 41 -0.94 -14.23 13.11
N ASN A 42 -2.17 -14.64 13.42
CA ASN A 42 -2.59 -15.22 14.70
C ASN A 42 -2.34 -14.32 15.94
N THR A 43 -2.23 -13.01 15.72
CA THR A 43 -2.12 -11.97 16.76
C THR A 43 -2.59 -10.62 16.20
N ASN A 44 -2.92 -9.68 17.08
CA ASN A 44 -3.25 -8.30 16.72
C ASN A 44 -2.63 -7.33 17.72
N VAL A 45 -1.74 -6.46 17.25
CA VAL A 45 -1.09 -5.39 18.03
C VAL A 45 -1.19 -4.03 17.32
N MET A 46 -2.25 -3.83 16.52
CA MET A 46 -2.47 -2.66 15.66
C MET A 46 -1.43 -2.52 14.52
N ASP A 47 -1.36 -1.33 13.92
CA ASP A 47 -0.58 -1.02 12.73
C ASP A 47 0.80 -0.44 13.06
N ILE A 48 1.75 -0.66 12.14
CA ILE A 48 3.09 -0.06 12.17
C ILE A 48 3.36 0.56 10.80
N VAL A 49 3.95 1.77 10.80
CA VAL A 49 4.49 2.42 9.60
C VAL A 49 6.00 2.53 9.74
N ILE A 50 6.74 2.08 8.73
CA ILE A 50 8.20 2.15 8.68
C ILE A 50 8.59 3.04 7.49
N ALA A 51 9.39 4.07 7.76
CA ALA A 51 9.97 4.93 6.73
C ALA A 51 11.50 4.76 6.73
N ILE A 52 12.09 4.56 5.55
CA ILE A 52 13.54 4.45 5.36
C ILE A 52 13.98 5.61 4.47
N VAL A 53 14.90 6.43 4.96
CA VAL A 53 15.52 7.54 4.21
C VAL A 53 17.01 7.25 4.10
N ARG A 54 17.57 7.38 2.90
CA ARG A 54 19.00 7.19 2.62
C ARG A 54 19.71 8.51 2.44
#